data_AF-A0A9Q3V685-F1
#
_entry.id   AF-A0A9Q3V685-F1
#
_cell.length_a   1.000
_cell.length_b   1.000
_cell.length_c   1.000
_cell.angle_alpha   90.00
_cell.angle_beta   90.00
_cell.angle_gamma   90.00
#
_symmetry.space_group_name_H-M   'P 1'
#
loop_
_entity.id
_entity.type
_entity.pdbx_description
1 polymer ?
#
loop_
_entity_poly.entity_id
_entity_poly.type
_entity_poly.pdbx_seq_one_letter_code
_entity_poly.pdbx_strand_id
1 'polypeptide(L)'
;MKKCVFYLFATFALYSCSTEEMQTNAVETEIVQTDPLSARQINEQINQTTKTKGRFSWNEASTHFLWSGIVQGNKIASIGFGNSKDDFDRSKSSNSEALQQEILDIIKQYEGKNERILVSSDEYLNQIDVNIEKQETVIALRKLKSIRYFEPADYRYFENENKINGGTAKSSGSSSGCGLESTALNSSDYTTVTPNAKAPWSFAKHNITSAWNYSTGAGVTIGLIDSGVSFNQSLLSGSFNNGSSSGRTISKNGVYVDSVWPWSSGYDGADDKCGHGTSMASAMAAPRNNQGQPVGVAYNANLISYRAASNVVLDGYHEQEGVKIAFTNLGNTASVKIISMSMGHIFSVGKIEDGVKYAYSKGKLIFCAGGTSTSFTNFVGVIFPAWMPETQAITGVKENTSNQKCDVCHSGSEIDFTYQMERASGNSIPVLSYYNAQTDYVGGSSVATASTAGIAALVWSKNPSWTRDQVLNKMRQSATYYPTKNADYGYGNINVLQAVQ
;
A
#
# COMPACT_ATOMS: atom_id res chain seq x y z
N MET A 1 -54.43 88.75 5.98
CA MET A 1 -53.49 87.60 5.93
C MET A 1 -53.07 87.44 4.46
N LYS A 2 -52.03 88.13 3.97
CA LYS A 2 -50.58 87.78 3.92
C LYS A 2 -50.26 86.40 3.30
N LYS A 3 -49.73 86.39 2.05
CA LYS A 3 -48.42 85.85 1.58
C LYS A 3 -48.48 85.42 0.08
N CYS A 4 -47.72 86.09 -0.82
CA CYS A 4 -46.39 85.72 -1.39
C CYS A 4 -46.47 84.57 -2.42
N VAL A 5 -46.37 84.80 -3.74
CA VAL A 5 -45.16 84.98 -4.61
C VAL A 5 -44.13 83.86 -4.47
N PHE A 6 -43.87 83.09 -5.54
CA PHE A 6 -42.56 82.97 -6.22
C PHE A 6 -42.60 82.05 -7.46
N TYR A 7 -41.98 82.52 -8.55
CA TYR A 7 -41.60 81.76 -9.74
C TYR A 7 -40.45 80.80 -9.42
N LEU A 8 -40.40 79.62 -10.06
CA LEU A 8 -39.20 78.77 -10.08
C LEU A 8 -38.80 78.43 -11.52
N PHE A 9 -37.61 78.90 -11.89
CA PHE A 9 -36.79 78.45 -13.00
C PHE A 9 -36.29 77.01 -12.73
N ALA A 10 -36.31 76.15 -13.74
CA ALA A 10 -35.61 74.86 -13.71
C ALA A 10 -34.52 74.84 -14.80
N THR A 11 -33.29 74.68 -14.34
CA THR A 11 -32.02 74.66 -15.05
C THR A 11 -31.77 73.32 -15.76
N PHE A 12 -31.19 73.39 -16.97
CA PHE A 12 -30.61 72.25 -17.69
C PHE A 12 -29.37 71.72 -16.96
N ALA A 13 -29.29 70.39 -16.78
CA ALA A 13 -28.06 69.68 -16.46
C ALA A 13 -27.83 68.59 -17.52
N LEU A 14 -26.67 68.67 -18.18
CA LEU A 14 -26.20 67.76 -19.22
C LEU A 14 -25.83 66.41 -18.60
N TYR A 15 -26.40 65.32 -19.13
CA TYR A 15 -25.99 63.95 -18.82
C TYR A 15 -24.80 63.56 -19.72
N SER A 16 -23.65 63.33 -19.11
CA SER A 16 -22.49 62.69 -19.73
C SER A 16 -22.65 61.16 -19.58
N CYS A 17 -22.75 60.45 -20.70
CA CYS A 17 -22.65 58.99 -20.74
C CYS A 17 -21.18 58.59 -20.83
N SER A 18 -20.68 57.85 -19.84
CA SER A 18 -19.47 57.04 -19.98
C SER A 18 -19.78 55.59 -19.61
N THR A 19 -19.34 54.71 -20.48
CA THR A 19 -19.47 53.25 -20.56
C THR A 19 -19.00 52.52 -19.30
N GLU A 20 -19.82 51.62 -18.75
CA GLU A 20 -19.37 50.57 -17.84
C GLU A 20 -19.17 49.27 -18.60
N GLU A 21 -17.91 48.94 -18.88
CA GLU A 21 -17.49 47.58 -19.21
C GLU A 21 -17.61 46.70 -17.96
N MET A 22 -18.26 45.54 -18.11
CA MET A 22 -18.34 44.53 -17.05
C MET A 22 -16.93 44.00 -16.71
N GLN A 23 -16.35 44.49 -15.62
CA GLN A 23 -15.24 43.84 -14.95
C GLN A 23 -15.69 42.49 -14.40
N THR A 24 -15.18 41.41 -14.99
CA THR A 24 -15.08 40.10 -14.34
C THR A 24 -14.17 40.24 -13.13
N ASN A 25 -14.75 40.47 -11.95
CA ASN A 25 -14.02 40.41 -10.69
C ASN A 25 -13.56 38.97 -10.45
N ALA A 26 -12.33 38.67 -10.85
CA ALA A 26 -11.56 37.60 -10.23
C ALA A 26 -11.47 37.96 -8.74
N VAL A 27 -12.08 37.14 -7.89
CA VAL A 27 -11.92 37.27 -6.43
C VAL A 27 -10.46 36.93 -6.13
N GLU A 28 -9.62 37.97 -6.02
CA GLU A 28 -8.29 37.89 -5.44
C GLU A 28 -8.44 37.32 -4.03
N THR A 29 -8.17 36.02 -3.91
CA THR A 29 -8.02 35.41 -2.59
C THR A 29 -6.63 35.84 -2.14
N GLU A 30 -6.54 36.77 -1.19
CA GLU A 30 -5.26 37.27 -0.67
C GLU A 30 -4.40 36.07 -0.21
N ILE A 31 -3.30 35.80 -0.93
CA ILE A 31 -2.36 34.75 -0.58
C ILE A 31 -1.44 35.31 0.49
N VAL A 32 -1.79 35.05 1.75
CA VAL A 32 -1.07 35.59 2.92
C VAL A 32 0.32 34.96 3.08
N GLN A 33 0.57 33.78 2.50
CA GLN A 33 1.83 33.05 2.62
C GLN A 33 2.35 32.63 1.24
N THR A 34 3.45 33.22 0.79
CA THR A 34 3.98 33.06 -0.58
C THR A 34 5.15 32.08 -0.69
N ASP A 35 5.88 31.83 0.39
CA ASP A 35 7.02 30.92 0.39
C ASP A 35 6.61 29.52 0.84
N PRO A 36 7.04 28.44 0.15
CA PRO A 36 6.73 27.09 0.55
C PRO A 36 7.46 26.71 1.85
N LEU A 37 6.81 25.90 2.68
CA LEU A 37 7.45 25.31 3.86
C LEU A 37 8.66 24.47 3.45
N SER A 38 9.69 24.50 4.30
CA SER A 38 10.83 23.57 4.19
C SER A 38 10.40 22.13 4.49
N ALA A 39 11.14 21.16 3.97
CA ALA A 39 10.93 19.75 4.27
C ALA A 39 10.91 19.45 5.79
N ARG A 40 11.75 20.15 6.58
CA ARG A 40 11.78 20.04 8.04
C ARG A 40 10.47 20.47 8.68
N GLN A 41 9.94 21.64 8.31
CA GLN A 41 8.67 22.14 8.85
C GLN A 41 7.51 21.21 8.49
N ILE A 42 7.50 20.68 7.26
CA ILE A 42 6.48 19.73 6.81
C ILE A 42 6.54 18.45 7.66
N ASN A 43 7.72 17.83 7.78
CA ASN A 43 7.89 16.63 8.60
C ASN A 43 7.55 16.84 10.08
N GLU A 44 7.97 17.95 10.68
CA GLU A 44 7.63 18.30 12.07
C GLU A 44 6.11 18.38 12.27
N GLN A 45 5.39 18.98 11.32
CA GLN A 45 3.93 19.06 11.37
C GLN A 45 3.24 17.72 11.09
N ILE A 46 3.75 16.89 10.18
CA ILE A 46 3.29 15.50 9.96
C ILE A 46 3.44 14.70 11.26
N ASN A 47 4.61 14.81 11.91
CA ASN A 47 4.90 14.13 13.17
C ASN A 47 3.98 14.59 14.30
N GLN A 48 3.77 15.90 14.43
CA GLN A 48 2.85 16.46 15.42
C GLN A 48 1.40 16.03 15.17
N THR A 49 0.95 16.06 13.92
CA THR A 49 -0.41 15.63 13.55
C THR A 49 -0.61 14.15 13.82
N THR A 50 0.35 13.31 13.44
CA THR A 50 0.30 11.86 13.67
C THR A 50 0.27 11.54 15.16
N LYS A 51 1.07 12.24 15.98
CA LYS A 51 1.05 12.06 17.45
C LYS A 51 -0.25 12.51 18.10
N THR A 52 -0.90 13.55 17.58
CA THR A 52 -2.09 14.15 18.20
C THR A 52 -3.40 13.54 17.71
N LYS A 53 -3.49 13.20 16.42
CA LYS A 53 -4.69 12.63 15.78
C LYS A 53 -4.58 11.12 15.50
N GLY A 54 -3.41 10.51 15.72
CA GLY A 54 -3.11 9.11 15.40
C GLY A 54 -2.69 8.88 13.94
N ARG A 55 -3.18 9.70 12.99
CA ARG A 55 -2.84 9.61 11.56
C ARG A 55 -2.71 10.99 10.92
N PHE A 56 -1.93 11.05 9.85
CA PHE A 56 -1.84 12.20 8.96
C PHE A 56 -2.53 11.92 7.62
N SER A 57 -3.13 12.96 7.04
CA SER A 57 -3.77 12.94 5.72
C SER A 57 -3.55 14.28 5.03
N TRP A 58 -3.05 14.26 3.79
CA TRP A 58 -2.87 15.45 2.97
C TRP A 58 -4.19 16.18 2.68
N ASN A 59 -5.29 15.44 2.58
CA ASN A 59 -6.62 16.00 2.31
C ASN A 59 -7.13 16.93 3.42
N GLU A 60 -6.70 16.69 4.66
CA GLU A 60 -7.04 17.51 5.82
C GLU A 60 -6.10 18.71 6.02
N ALA A 61 -4.97 18.73 5.32
CA ALA A 61 -3.97 19.78 5.49
C ALA A 61 -4.48 21.13 4.95
N SER A 62 -3.89 22.22 5.42
CA SER A 62 -4.16 23.55 4.85
C SER A 62 -3.67 23.64 3.40
N THR A 63 -4.21 24.57 2.62
CA THR A 63 -3.79 24.75 1.21
C THR A 63 -2.30 25.05 1.09
N HIS A 64 -1.78 25.96 1.93
CA HIS A 64 -0.36 26.30 1.94
C HIS A 64 0.51 25.08 2.28
N PHE A 65 0.09 24.24 3.23
CA PHE A 65 0.82 23.03 3.61
C PHE A 65 0.84 22.00 2.47
N LEU A 66 -0.31 21.73 1.85
CA LEU A 66 -0.41 20.82 0.71
C LEU A 66 0.45 21.31 -0.46
N TRP A 67 0.31 22.58 -0.83
CA TRP A 67 1.12 23.20 -1.89
C TRP A 67 2.62 23.12 -1.60
N SER A 68 3.03 23.38 -0.35
CA SER A 68 4.42 23.24 0.07
C SER A 68 4.92 21.80 -0.11
N GLY A 69 4.10 20.80 0.25
CA GLY A 69 4.39 19.38 0.01
C GLY A 69 4.58 19.06 -1.47
N ILE A 70 3.71 19.59 -2.35
CA ILE A 70 3.82 19.44 -3.80
C ILE A 70 5.14 20.05 -4.31
N VAL A 71 5.48 21.28 -3.89
CA VAL A 71 6.72 21.95 -4.28
C VAL A 71 7.95 21.17 -3.83
N GLN A 72 7.95 20.63 -2.60
CA GLN A 72 9.04 19.79 -2.08
C GLN A 72 9.07 18.39 -2.71
N GLY A 73 7.96 17.95 -3.33
CA GLY A 73 7.79 16.65 -3.99
C GLY A 73 7.81 16.75 -5.52
N ASN A 74 8.86 17.39 -6.06
CA ASN A 74 9.08 17.54 -7.52
C ASN A 74 7.94 18.25 -8.29
N LYS A 75 7.08 19.00 -7.58
CA LYS A 75 5.94 19.73 -8.15
C LYS A 75 4.90 18.82 -8.80
N ILE A 76 4.84 17.55 -8.41
CA ILE A 76 3.85 16.60 -8.93
C ILE A 76 2.81 16.35 -7.86
N ALA A 77 1.56 16.36 -8.27
CA ALA A 77 0.43 16.05 -7.42
C ALA A 77 -0.42 14.93 -7.99
N SER A 78 -0.94 14.08 -7.10
CA SER A 78 -1.92 13.06 -7.43
C SER A 78 -3.31 13.62 -7.14
N ILE A 79 -4.21 13.51 -8.11
CA ILE A 79 -5.61 13.92 -7.98
C ILE A 79 -6.49 12.72 -8.27
N GLY A 80 -7.24 12.28 -7.26
CA GLY A 80 -8.36 11.38 -7.44
C GLY A 80 -9.64 12.18 -7.65
N PHE A 81 -10.42 11.86 -8.68
CA PHE A 81 -11.64 12.60 -9.02
C PHE A 81 -12.84 11.66 -9.20
N GLY A 82 -14.05 12.19 -9.18
CA GLY A 82 -15.29 11.44 -9.34
C GLY A 82 -16.51 12.14 -8.72
N ASN A 83 -17.69 11.60 -8.96
CA ASN A 83 -18.96 12.17 -8.48
C ASN A 83 -19.24 11.86 -6.99
N SER A 84 -18.50 10.92 -6.41
CA SER A 84 -18.61 10.54 -5.00
C SER A 84 -17.28 9.98 -4.51
N LYS A 85 -17.11 9.78 -3.21
CA LYS A 85 -15.90 9.18 -2.62
C LYS A 85 -15.56 7.78 -3.18
N ASP A 86 -16.56 7.05 -3.67
CA ASP A 86 -16.44 5.67 -4.15
C ASP A 86 -16.39 5.59 -5.70
N ASP A 87 -16.41 6.74 -6.38
CA ASP A 87 -16.31 6.84 -7.84
C ASP A 87 -14.85 6.83 -8.30
N PHE A 88 -14.12 5.77 -7.91
CA PHE A 88 -12.72 5.56 -8.27
C PHE A 88 -12.57 4.69 -9.53
N ASP A 89 -13.51 3.80 -9.84
CA ASP A 89 -13.45 2.86 -10.97
C ASP A 89 -13.92 3.55 -12.25
N ARG A 90 -12.97 3.92 -13.12
CA ARG A 90 -13.22 4.68 -14.36
C ARG A 90 -14.26 4.02 -15.26
N SER A 91 -14.33 2.69 -15.26
CA SER A 91 -15.30 1.94 -16.07
C SER A 91 -16.76 2.09 -15.60
N LYS A 92 -16.98 2.56 -14.37
CA LYS A 92 -18.30 2.78 -13.77
C LYS A 92 -18.72 4.24 -13.75
N SER A 93 -17.83 5.15 -14.12
CA SER A 93 -18.05 6.58 -14.07
C SER A 93 -18.66 7.08 -15.37
N SER A 94 -19.78 7.79 -15.30
CA SER A 94 -20.51 8.26 -16.49
C SER A 94 -19.89 9.48 -17.18
N ASN A 95 -19.01 10.21 -16.50
CA ASN A 95 -18.46 11.50 -16.94
C ASN A 95 -16.97 11.66 -16.62
N SER A 96 -16.21 10.57 -16.47
CA SER A 96 -14.79 10.60 -16.09
C SER A 96 -13.95 11.51 -16.99
N GLU A 97 -14.10 11.38 -18.31
CA GLU A 97 -13.37 12.22 -19.29
C GLU A 97 -13.68 13.71 -19.11
N ALA A 98 -14.95 14.06 -18.89
CA ALA A 98 -15.36 15.45 -18.69
C ALA A 98 -14.81 16.03 -17.38
N LEU A 99 -14.83 15.27 -16.28
CA LEU A 99 -14.25 15.69 -15.00
C LEU A 99 -12.74 15.85 -15.09
N GLN A 100 -12.05 14.93 -15.76
CA GLN A 100 -10.61 15.04 -16.00
C GLN A 100 -10.30 16.30 -16.80
N GLN A 101 -11.09 16.58 -17.85
CA GLN A 101 -10.90 17.74 -18.70
C GLN A 101 -11.13 19.06 -17.93
N GLU A 102 -12.19 19.14 -17.10
CA GLU A 102 -12.46 20.29 -16.22
C GLU A 102 -11.27 20.59 -15.31
N ILE A 103 -10.70 19.55 -14.67
CA ILE A 103 -9.52 19.68 -13.81
C ILE A 103 -8.32 20.20 -14.59
N LEU A 104 -8.04 19.63 -15.78
CA LEU A 104 -6.92 20.05 -16.61
C LEU A 104 -7.07 21.49 -17.12
N ASP A 105 -8.29 21.93 -17.43
CA ASP A 105 -8.54 23.29 -17.89
C ASP A 105 -8.37 24.32 -16.77
N ILE A 106 -8.77 23.99 -15.54
CA ILE A 106 -8.47 24.81 -14.35
C ILE A 106 -6.96 24.89 -14.13
N ILE A 107 -6.22 23.79 -14.25
CA ILE A 107 -4.76 23.82 -14.09
C ILE A 107 -4.12 24.72 -15.15
N LYS A 108 -4.51 24.59 -16.43
CA LYS A 108 -4.02 25.47 -17.51
C LYS A 108 -4.29 26.93 -17.23
N GLN A 109 -5.50 27.26 -16.77
CA GLN A 109 -5.91 28.63 -16.47
C GLN A 109 -4.97 29.29 -15.44
N TYR A 110 -4.62 28.57 -14.37
CA TYR A 110 -3.81 29.13 -13.29
C TYR A 110 -2.30 29.02 -13.55
N GLU A 111 -1.81 27.89 -14.07
CA GLU A 111 -0.38 27.69 -14.33
C GLU A 111 0.12 28.56 -15.50
N GLY A 112 -0.74 28.87 -16.47
CA GLY A 112 -0.40 29.71 -17.63
C GLY A 112 0.54 29.02 -18.62
N LYS A 113 0.59 27.69 -18.62
CA LYS A 113 1.39 26.85 -19.52
C LYS A 113 0.52 25.71 -20.05
N ASN A 114 0.72 25.29 -21.31
CA ASN A 114 0.00 24.15 -21.90
C ASN A 114 0.83 22.86 -21.92
N GLU A 115 2.15 22.96 -21.85
CA GLU A 115 3.03 21.80 -21.93
C GLU A 115 3.28 21.18 -20.55
N ARG A 116 3.34 19.84 -20.51
CA ARG A 116 3.75 19.05 -19.33
C ARG A 116 2.89 19.19 -18.07
N ILE A 117 1.61 19.61 -18.21
CA ILE A 117 0.66 19.58 -17.09
C ILE A 117 0.32 18.14 -16.70
N LEU A 118 -0.16 17.34 -17.65
CA LEU A 118 -0.53 15.95 -17.38
C LEU A 118 0.72 15.07 -17.38
N VAL A 119 1.03 14.48 -16.24
CA VAL A 119 2.13 13.52 -16.08
C VAL A 119 1.65 12.11 -16.39
N SER A 120 0.50 11.72 -15.83
CA SER A 120 -0.12 10.41 -16.08
C SER A 120 -1.65 10.50 -15.95
N SER A 121 -2.36 9.63 -16.67
CA SER A 121 -3.78 9.35 -16.45
C SER A 121 -3.93 7.85 -16.33
N ASP A 122 -4.52 7.39 -15.23
CA ASP A 122 -4.68 5.96 -14.98
C ASP A 122 -5.72 5.33 -15.93
N GLU A 123 -5.46 4.12 -16.40
CA GLU A 123 -6.37 3.42 -17.32
C GLU A 123 -7.68 2.98 -16.65
N TYR A 124 -7.60 2.53 -15.38
CA TYR A 124 -8.72 1.89 -14.68
C TYR A 124 -9.32 2.78 -13.59
N LEU A 125 -8.56 3.78 -13.13
CA LEU A 125 -8.91 4.64 -12.02
C LEU A 125 -9.20 6.06 -12.47
N ASN A 126 -10.13 6.73 -11.79
CA ASN A 126 -10.29 8.18 -11.88
C ASN A 126 -9.19 8.88 -11.08
N GLN A 127 -7.98 8.77 -11.60
CA GLN A 127 -6.76 9.27 -11.00
C GLN A 127 -5.87 9.84 -12.11
N ILE A 128 -5.34 11.03 -11.88
CA ILE A 128 -4.31 11.65 -12.71
C ILE A 128 -3.15 12.14 -11.83
N ASP A 129 -1.96 12.15 -12.40
CA ASP A 129 -0.83 12.89 -11.86
C ASP A 129 -0.59 14.14 -12.72
N VAL A 130 -0.38 15.28 -12.06
CA VAL A 130 -0.22 16.58 -12.72
C VAL A 130 0.92 17.40 -12.14
N ASN A 131 1.53 18.25 -12.96
CA ASN A 131 2.48 19.25 -12.52
C ASN A 131 1.75 20.50 -12.00
N ILE A 132 2.07 20.94 -10.78
CA ILE A 132 1.50 22.13 -10.14
C ILE A 132 2.63 22.95 -9.50
N GLU A 133 2.79 24.19 -9.93
CA GLU A 133 3.78 25.12 -9.37
C GLU A 133 3.13 26.16 -8.46
N LYS A 134 1.90 26.56 -8.76
CA LYS A 134 1.24 27.72 -8.13
C LYS A 134 0.26 27.32 -7.03
N GLN A 135 0.26 28.08 -5.94
CA GLN A 135 -0.65 27.86 -4.82
C GLN A 135 -2.10 28.14 -5.23
N GLU A 136 -2.31 29.09 -6.14
CA GLU A 136 -3.60 29.47 -6.71
C GLU A 136 -4.28 28.29 -7.41
N THR A 137 -3.51 27.47 -8.12
CA THR A 137 -3.98 26.23 -8.74
C THR A 137 -4.53 25.29 -7.67
N VAL A 138 -3.81 25.11 -6.56
CA VAL A 138 -4.26 24.28 -5.42
C VAL A 138 -5.55 24.85 -4.80
N ILE A 139 -5.64 26.17 -4.63
CA ILE A 139 -6.85 26.84 -4.10
C ILE A 139 -8.04 26.60 -5.03
N ALA A 140 -7.86 26.76 -6.34
CA ALA A 140 -8.91 26.58 -7.34
C ALA A 140 -9.41 25.14 -7.37
N LEU A 141 -8.50 24.18 -7.45
CA LEU A 141 -8.82 22.75 -7.48
C LEU A 141 -9.55 22.30 -6.21
N ARG A 142 -9.14 22.74 -5.02
CA ARG A 142 -9.81 22.36 -3.75
C ARG A 142 -11.27 22.84 -3.63
N LYS A 143 -11.73 23.76 -4.49
CA LYS A 143 -13.14 24.17 -4.56
C LYS A 143 -14.01 23.19 -5.36
N LEU A 144 -13.40 22.31 -6.15
CA LEU A 144 -14.11 21.32 -6.94
C LEU A 144 -14.63 20.19 -6.06
N LYS A 145 -15.94 19.99 -6.09
CA LYS A 145 -16.60 18.86 -5.40
C LYS A 145 -16.26 17.51 -6.02
N SER A 146 -15.76 17.52 -7.26
CA SER A 146 -15.34 16.34 -8.00
C SER A 146 -13.98 15.79 -7.55
N ILE A 147 -13.18 16.53 -6.76
CA ILE A 147 -11.92 16.03 -6.23
C ILE A 147 -12.19 15.19 -4.98
N ARG A 148 -11.83 13.90 -5.04
CA ARG A 148 -11.91 12.93 -3.93
C ARG A 148 -10.69 13.02 -3.03
N TYR A 149 -9.51 13.20 -3.60
CA TYR A 149 -8.27 13.45 -2.85
C TYR A 149 -7.27 14.30 -3.66
N PHE A 150 -6.40 14.97 -2.90
CA PHE A 150 -5.59 16.16 -3.15
C PHE A 150 -4.18 16.04 -2.54
N GLU A 151 -3.19 15.37 -3.14
CA GLU A 151 -1.93 15.05 -2.44
C GLU A 151 -0.64 15.25 -3.27
N PRO A 152 0.52 15.50 -2.63
CA PRO A 152 1.82 15.45 -3.30
C PRO A 152 2.12 14.02 -3.77
N ALA A 153 2.55 13.86 -5.01
CA ALA A 153 2.81 12.53 -5.59
C ALA A 153 4.23 12.00 -5.33
N ASP A 154 5.17 12.85 -4.93
CA ASP A 154 6.58 12.47 -4.70
C ASP A 154 7.17 13.18 -3.47
N TYR A 155 6.35 13.48 -2.46
CA TYR A 155 6.87 13.99 -1.20
C TYR A 155 7.47 12.84 -0.38
N ARG A 156 8.80 12.87 -0.19
CA ARG A 156 9.56 11.78 0.44
C ARG A 156 9.82 12.02 1.92
N TYR A 157 8.88 11.61 2.76
CA TYR A 157 8.95 11.82 4.20
C TYR A 157 10.19 11.15 4.83
N PHE A 158 10.46 9.90 4.49
CA PHE A 158 11.55 9.14 5.13
C PHE A 158 12.91 9.60 4.63
N GLU A 159 13.05 9.91 3.34
CA GLU A 159 14.26 10.51 2.79
C GLU A 159 14.57 11.85 3.48
N ASN A 160 13.55 12.67 3.71
CA ASN A 160 13.70 13.95 4.41
C ASN A 160 14.07 13.77 5.90
N GLU A 161 13.43 12.85 6.63
CA GLU A 161 13.81 12.54 8.02
C GLU A 161 15.28 12.11 8.13
N ASN A 162 15.75 11.26 7.22
CA ASN A 162 17.13 10.83 7.20
C ASN A 162 18.10 12.00 7.00
N LYS A 163 17.79 12.90 6.06
CA LYS A 163 18.60 14.12 5.80
C LYS A 163 18.61 15.06 7.02
N ILE A 164 17.46 15.28 7.65
CA ILE A 164 17.32 16.18 8.80
C ILE A 164 18.13 15.69 10.00
N ASN A 165 18.15 14.38 10.24
CA ASN A 165 18.82 13.77 11.39
C ASN A 165 20.32 13.48 11.14
N GLY A 166 20.91 14.01 10.06
CA GLY A 166 22.32 13.81 9.72
C GLY A 166 22.67 12.40 9.28
N GLY A 167 21.67 11.60 8.90
CA GLY A 167 21.88 10.29 8.30
C GLY A 167 22.51 10.41 6.92
N THR A 168 23.50 9.58 6.62
CA THR A 168 23.90 9.38 5.21
C THR A 168 22.73 8.74 4.48
N ALA A 169 22.37 9.26 3.30
CA ALA A 169 21.36 8.68 2.41
C ALA A 169 21.85 7.31 1.90
N LYS A 170 21.86 6.31 2.78
CA LYS A 170 22.02 4.93 2.40
C LYS A 170 20.61 4.39 2.20
N SER A 171 20.31 3.99 0.96
CA SER A 171 19.25 3.03 0.69
C SER A 171 19.36 1.92 1.73
N SER A 172 18.33 1.77 2.56
CA SER A 172 18.29 0.87 3.72
C SER A 172 18.38 -0.59 3.28
N GLY A 173 19.58 -1.04 2.93
CA GLY A 173 19.89 -2.38 2.47
C GLY A 173 20.05 -3.40 3.59
N SER A 174 19.79 -3.04 4.86
CA SER A 174 19.94 -4.00 5.98
C SER A 174 18.98 -3.79 7.17
N SER A 175 18.16 -2.73 7.20
CA SER A 175 17.27 -2.44 8.36
C SER A 175 15.77 -2.51 8.04
N SER A 176 15.40 -2.72 6.79
CA SER A 176 14.00 -2.77 6.34
C SER A 176 13.57 -4.15 5.81
N GLY A 177 14.34 -5.20 6.13
CA GLY A 177 14.05 -6.57 5.67
C GLY A 177 14.57 -6.91 4.27
N CYS A 178 15.33 -6.02 3.63
CA CYS A 178 16.17 -6.35 2.47
C CYS A 178 17.49 -6.97 2.93
N GLY A 179 17.93 -7.99 2.20
CA GLY A 179 19.16 -8.74 2.41
C GLY A 179 19.27 -9.83 1.35
N LEU A 180 20.47 -10.01 0.78
CA LEU A 180 20.76 -11.12 -0.15
C LEU A 180 21.56 -12.23 0.54
N GLU A 181 21.81 -12.05 1.83
CA GLU A 181 22.50 -12.97 2.72
C GLU A 181 21.75 -14.30 2.88
N SER A 182 22.50 -15.28 3.37
CA SER A 182 22.00 -16.60 3.67
C SER A 182 22.49 -17.03 5.04
N THR A 183 21.61 -17.63 5.81
CA THR A 183 21.90 -18.13 7.14
C THR A 183 21.62 -19.64 7.20
N ALA A 184 22.55 -20.39 7.78
CA ALA A 184 22.33 -21.81 8.05
C ALA A 184 21.22 -21.96 9.10
N LEU A 185 20.22 -22.79 8.81
CA LEU A 185 19.10 -23.02 9.72
C LEU A 185 19.52 -23.89 10.91
N ASN A 186 19.17 -23.44 12.11
CA ASN A 186 19.18 -24.26 13.31
C ASN A 186 18.18 -25.41 13.17
N SER A 187 18.59 -26.63 13.51
CA SER A 187 17.75 -27.83 13.45
C SER A 187 16.54 -27.78 14.39
N SER A 188 16.57 -26.93 15.42
CA SER A 188 15.40 -26.70 16.29
C SER A 188 14.29 -25.90 15.62
N ASP A 189 14.59 -25.16 14.54
CA ASP A 189 13.67 -24.22 13.88
C ASP A 189 12.86 -24.83 12.74
N TYR A 190 13.05 -26.10 12.45
CA TYR A 190 12.25 -26.80 11.46
C TYR A 190 12.05 -28.27 11.84
N THR A 191 11.06 -28.88 11.20
CA THR A 191 10.90 -30.33 11.15
C THR A 191 11.02 -30.79 9.71
N THR A 192 11.63 -31.96 9.49
CA THR A 192 11.69 -32.53 8.14
C THR A 192 10.37 -33.24 7.84
N VAL A 193 9.77 -32.88 6.70
CA VAL A 193 8.55 -33.52 6.19
C VAL A 193 8.85 -34.17 4.84
N THR A 194 8.21 -35.31 4.55
CA THR A 194 8.30 -35.98 3.24
C THR A 194 8.00 -34.97 2.11
N PRO A 195 8.74 -34.97 0.99
CA PRO A 195 9.79 -35.93 0.62
C PRO A 195 11.18 -35.61 1.20
N ASN A 196 11.50 -34.34 1.49
CA ASN A 196 12.66 -33.92 2.28
C ASN A 196 12.60 -32.40 2.50
N ALA A 197 11.40 -31.85 2.75
CA ALA A 197 11.23 -30.40 2.91
C ALA A 197 11.37 -30.01 4.39
N LYS A 198 11.79 -28.77 4.67
CA LYS A 198 11.88 -28.24 6.03
C LYS A 198 10.64 -27.42 6.35
N ALA A 199 9.74 -27.95 7.16
CA ALA A 199 8.58 -27.21 7.66
C ALA A 199 9.02 -26.32 8.83
N PRO A 200 8.85 -24.98 8.76
CA PRO A 200 9.16 -24.07 9.86
C PRO A 200 8.48 -24.47 11.18
N TRP A 201 9.14 -24.21 12.32
CA TRP A 201 8.61 -24.49 13.65
C TRP A 201 7.22 -23.90 13.89
N SER A 202 6.92 -22.74 13.30
CA SER A 202 5.65 -22.04 13.42
C SER A 202 4.48 -22.85 12.85
N PHE A 203 4.74 -23.77 11.91
CA PHE A 203 3.69 -24.60 11.31
C PHE A 203 2.99 -25.48 12.34
N ALA A 204 3.73 -25.95 13.36
CA ALA A 204 3.15 -26.69 14.47
C ALA A 204 2.25 -25.81 15.34
N LYS A 205 2.62 -24.55 15.57
CA LYS A 205 1.83 -23.59 16.37
C LYS A 205 0.49 -23.22 15.71
N HIS A 206 0.42 -23.36 14.39
CA HIS A 206 -0.76 -23.06 13.59
C HIS A 206 -1.48 -24.32 13.05
N ASN A 207 -1.02 -25.53 13.40
CA ASN A 207 -1.56 -26.80 12.88
C ASN A 207 -1.53 -26.92 11.34
N ILE A 208 -0.55 -26.30 10.66
CA ILE A 208 -0.47 -26.24 9.20
C ILE A 208 -0.17 -27.61 8.58
N THR A 209 0.80 -28.35 9.13
CA THR A 209 1.17 -29.67 8.59
C THR A 209 0.02 -30.68 8.68
N SER A 210 -0.78 -30.62 9.74
CA SER A 210 -2.00 -31.43 9.88
C SER A 210 -3.10 -31.00 8.91
N ALA A 211 -3.23 -29.69 8.65
CA ALA A 211 -4.20 -29.16 7.68
C ALA A 211 -3.95 -29.65 6.25
N TRP A 212 -2.70 -29.99 5.91
CA TRP A 212 -2.33 -30.52 4.59
C TRP A 212 -3.00 -31.84 4.22
N ASN A 213 -3.56 -32.58 5.18
CA ASN A 213 -4.38 -33.76 4.91
C ASN A 213 -5.75 -33.40 4.30
N TYR A 214 -6.18 -32.14 4.41
CA TYR A 214 -7.48 -31.65 3.95
C TYR A 214 -7.34 -30.67 2.78
N SER A 215 -6.30 -29.85 2.79
CA SER A 215 -6.06 -28.83 1.76
C SER A 215 -4.59 -28.46 1.64
N THR A 216 -4.14 -28.23 0.41
CA THR A 216 -2.73 -27.88 0.11
C THR A 216 -2.60 -26.51 -0.57
N GLY A 217 -3.74 -25.81 -0.77
CA GLY A 217 -3.79 -24.56 -1.52
C GLY A 217 -3.98 -24.73 -3.03
N ALA A 218 -4.07 -25.99 -3.50
CA ALA A 218 -4.25 -26.32 -4.91
C ALA A 218 -5.43 -25.55 -5.55
N GLY A 219 -5.20 -25.02 -6.74
CA GLY A 219 -6.20 -24.28 -7.52
C GLY A 219 -6.45 -22.83 -7.09
N VAL A 220 -5.85 -22.37 -5.99
CA VAL A 220 -5.96 -20.97 -5.53
C VAL A 220 -4.74 -20.19 -6.00
N THR A 221 -4.94 -18.99 -6.56
CA THR A 221 -3.84 -18.09 -6.94
C THR A 221 -3.69 -16.95 -5.94
N ILE A 222 -2.47 -16.80 -5.43
CA ILE A 222 -2.05 -15.71 -4.55
C ILE A 222 -1.29 -14.68 -5.41
N GLY A 223 -1.69 -13.42 -5.31
CA GLY A 223 -0.96 -12.27 -5.82
C GLY A 223 0.00 -11.72 -4.75
N LEU A 224 1.27 -11.55 -5.08
CA LEU A 224 2.28 -10.95 -4.21
C LEU A 224 2.69 -9.58 -4.77
N ILE A 225 2.51 -8.52 -3.99
CA ILE A 225 3.01 -7.17 -4.29
C ILE A 225 4.20 -6.92 -3.36
N ASP A 226 5.42 -6.89 -3.92
CA ASP A 226 6.66 -6.80 -3.12
C ASP A 226 7.85 -6.29 -3.97
N SER A 227 9.08 -6.53 -3.52
CA SER A 227 10.33 -6.16 -4.21
C SER A 227 10.68 -7.05 -5.41
N GLY A 228 9.84 -8.02 -5.76
CA GLY A 228 10.08 -9.00 -6.83
C GLY A 228 10.32 -10.42 -6.31
N VAL A 229 10.62 -11.36 -7.20
CA VAL A 229 10.98 -12.73 -6.81
C VAL A 229 12.18 -13.20 -7.64
N SER A 230 13.28 -13.52 -6.95
CA SER A 230 14.57 -13.87 -7.55
C SER A 230 14.44 -14.97 -8.62
N PHE A 231 14.94 -14.72 -9.83
CA PHE A 231 15.11 -15.75 -10.86
C PHE A 231 16.20 -16.77 -10.50
N ASN A 232 17.12 -16.40 -9.60
CA ASN A 232 18.19 -17.27 -9.12
C ASN A 232 17.72 -18.28 -8.05
N GLN A 233 16.47 -18.16 -7.58
CA GLN A 233 15.80 -19.16 -6.75
C GLN A 233 14.93 -20.06 -7.62
N SER A 234 15.45 -21.25 -7.94
CA SER A 234 14.80 -22.24 -8.82
C SER A 234 13.55 -22.84 -8.20
N LEU A 235 13.48 -23.02 -6.88
CA LEU A 235 12.26 -23.48 -6.20
C LEU A 235 11.12 -22.45 -6.28
N LEU A 236 11.41 -21.21 -6.67
CA LEU A 236 10.46 -20.17 -7.04
C LEU A 236 10.62 -19.77 -8.52
N SER A 237 11.02 -20.71 -9.37
CA SER A 237 11.15 -20.55 -10.83
C SER A 237 10.92 -21.92 -11.52
N GLY A 238 11.91 -22.46 -12.23
CA GLY A 238 11.77 -23.73 -12.98
C GLY A 238 11.48 -24.98 -12.13
N SER A 239 11.81 -24.96 -10.84
CA SER A 239 11.59 -26.06 -9.88
C SER A 239 10.38 -25.80 -8.97
N PHE A 240 9.45 -24.92 -9.35
CA PHE A 240 8.27 -24.60 -8.55
C PHE A 240 7.30 -25.79 -8.32
N ASN A 241 7.40 -26.83 -9.17
CA ASN A 241 6.67 -28.09 -9.03
C ASN A 241 7.58 -29.23 -8.50
N ASN A 242 8.54 -28.93 -7.62
CA ASN A 242 9.45 -29.93 -7.06
C ASN A 242 8.81 -30.71 -5.89
N GLY A 243 9.23 -31.97 -5.73
CA GLY A 243 8.85 -32.81 -4.59
C GLY A 243 7.38 -33.20 -4.61
N SER A 244 6.65 -32.89 -3.55
CA SER A 244 5.20 -33.13 -3.44
C SER A 244 4.34 -31.97 -3.95
N SER A 245 4.96 -30.94 -4.53
CA SER A 245 4.22 -29.86 -5.21
C SER A 245 4.00 -30.19 -6.68
N SER A 246 2.78 -29.98 -7.20
CA SER A 246 2.48 -30.24 -8.62
C SER A 246 1.28 -29.43 -9.11
N GLY A 247 1.14 -29.28 -10.44
CA GLY A 247 -0.04 -28.67 -11.07
C GLY A 247 -0.20 -27.16 -10.78
N ARG A 248 0.87 -26.47 -10.38
CA ARG A 248 0.86 -25.07 -9.99
C ARG A 248 1.75 -24.22 -10.88
N THR A 249 1.44 -22.93 -10.99
CA THR A 249 2.16 -21.96 -11.82
C THR A 249 2.74 -20.82 -10.99
N ILE A 250 3.87 -20.29 -11.43
CA ILE A 250 4.43 -19.03 -10.95
C ILE A 250 4.60 -18.07 -12.12
N SER A 251 4.13 -16.82 -11.97
CA SER A 251 4.39 -15.71 -12.91
C SER A 251 5.05 -14.57 -12.15
N LYS A 252 6.07 -13.95 -12.75
CA LYS A 252 6.81 -12.84 -12.17
C LYS A 252 6.71 -11.64 -13.08
N ASN A 253 6.14 -10.54 -12.57
CA ASN A 253 5.93 -9.30 -13.29
C ASN A 253 6.67 -8.15 -12.59
N GLY A 254 6.93 -7.08 -13.32
CA GLY A 254 7.59 -5.88 -12.81
C GLY A 254 6.89 -4.63 -13.31
N VAL A 255 6.55 -3.73 -12.38
CA VAL A 255 5.86 -2.46 -12.63
C VAL A 255 6.55 -1.29 -11.94
N TYR A 256 7.67 -1.55 -11.25
CA TYR A 256 8.51 -0.53 -10.64
C TYR A 256 9.46 0.09 -11.67
N VAL A 257 9.67 1.39 -11.56
CA VAL A 257 10.66 2.14 -12.34
C VAL A 257 11.78 2.57 -11.40
N ASP A 258 12.98 2.05 -11.64
CA ASP A 258 14.15 2.32 -10.80
C ASP A 258 14.82 3.65 -11.16
N SER A 259 14.22 4.74 -10.70
CA SER A 259 14.65 6.10 -11.00
C SER A 259 14.33 7.06 -9.86
N VAL A 260 15.24 8.00 -9.60
CA VAL A 260 14.94 9.12 -8.69
C VAL A 260 14.00 10.16 -9.31
N TRP A 261 13.94 10.22 -10.64
CA TRP A 261 13.14 11.16 -11.40
C TRP A 261 11.73 10.60 -11.68
N PRO A 262 10.65 11.27 -11.25
CA PRO A 262 9.27 10.78 -11.44
C PRO A 262 8.83 10.65 -12.90
N TRP A 263 9.39 11.46 -13.80
CA TRP A 263 9.06 11.42 -15.23
C TRP A 263 9.78 10.30 -16.01
N SER A 264 10.61 9.51 -15.34
CA SER A 264 11.23 8.34 -15.97
C SER A 264 10.17 7.27 -16.27
N SER A 265 10.38 6.56 -17.37
CA SER A 265 9.53 5.45 -17.80
C SER A 265 10.38 4.21 -18.05
N GLY A 266 9.73 3.06 -18.16
CA GLY A 266 10.38 1.76 -18.37
C GLY A 266 10.60 1.01 -17.06
N TYR A 267 9.91 -0.12 -16.92
CA TYR A 267 10.03 -0.95 -15.73
C TYR A 267 11.39 -1.64 -15.64
N ASP A 268 11.90 -1.81 -14.42
CA ASP A 268 13.24 -2.37 -14.17
C ASP A 268 13.28 -3.91 -14.15
N GLY A 269 12.18 -4.54 -14.52
CA GLY A 269 12.02 -5.99 -14.57
C GLY A 269 11.31 -6.58 -13.35
N ALA A 270 11.17 -7.91 -13.34
CA ALA A 270 10.47 -8.64 -12.27
C ALA A 270 11.41 -9.27 -11.22
N ASP A 271 12.72 -9.20 -11.46
CA ASP A 271 13.71 -9.84 -10.60
C ASP A 271 13.78 -9.11 -9.26
N ASP A 272 13.97 -9.88 -8.20
CA ASP A 272 14.14 -9.29 -6.88
C ASP A 272 15.52 -8.63 -6.80
N LYS A 273 15.58 -7.42 -6.25
CA LYS A 273 16.84 -6.71 -5.97
C LYS A 273 17.05 -6.43 -4.47
N CYS A 274 16.09 -6.83 -3.65
CA CYS A 274 16.08 -6.60 -2.20
C CYS A 274 16.14 -7.92 -1.42
N GLY A 275 15.58 -9.01 -1.93
CA GLY A 275 15.50 -10.33 -1.26
C GLY A 275 14.23 -10.52 -0.42
N HIS A 276 13.55 -9.43 -0.06
CA HIS A 276 12.34 -9.45 0.76
C HIS A 276 11.20 -10.20 0.06
N GLY A 277 10.89 -9.86 -1.19
CA GLY A 277 9.81 -10.50 -1.94
C GLY A 277 10.05 -11.99 -2.20
N THR A 278 11.30 -12.40 -2.41
CA THR A 278 11.67 -13.82 -2.49
C THR A 278 11.37 -14.56 -1.18
N SER A 279 11.68 -13.95 -0.04
CA SER A 279 11.38 -14.49 1.29
C SER A 279 9.87 -14.60 1.54
N MET A 280 9.09 -13.59 1.13
CA MET A 280 7.63 -13.61 1.25
C MET A 280 7.00 -14.70 0.36
N ALA A 281 7.44 -14.80 -0.90
CA ALA A 281 7.05 -15.86 -1.82
C ALA A 281 7.36 -17.25 -1.26
N SER A 282 8.51 -17.40 -0.59
CA SER A 282 8.88 -18.64 0.10
C SER A 282 7.89 -18.97 1.21
N ALA A 283 7.65 -18.05 2.14
CA ALA A 283 6.79 -18.27 3.30
C ALA A 283 5.37 -18.70 2.90
N MET A 284 4.80 -18.09 1.86
CA MET A 284 3.45 -18.42 1.42
C MET A 284 3.38 -19.66 0.52
N ALA A 285 4.36 -19.87 -0.35
CA ALA A 285 4.18 -20.71 -1.54
C ALA A 285 5.41 -21.53 -1.96
N ALA A 286 6.54 -21.57 -1.22
CA ALA A 286 7.65 -22.46 -1.58
C ALA A 286 7.16 -23.92 -1.70
N PRO A 287 7.66 -24.69 -2.69
CA PRO A 287 7.23 -26.06 -2.89
C PRO A 287 7.63 -26.96 -1.73
N ARG A 288 6.83 -28.02 -1.53
CA ARG A 288 7.15 -29.12 -0.62
C ARG A 288 8.19 -30.02 -1.27
N ASN A 289 9.40 -29.48 -1.33
CA ASN A 289 10.52 -29.94 -2.12
C ASN A 289 11.18 -31.23 -1.58
N ASN A 290 11.99 -31.88 -2.41
CA ASN A 290 12.84 -33.00 -2.03
C ASN A 290 14.31 -32.60 -1.82
N GLN A 291 14.60 -31.30 -1.72
CA GLN A 291 15.96 -30.73 -1.73
C GLN A 291 16.47 -30.31 -0.34
N GLY A 292 15.76 -30.61 0.75
CA GLY A 292 16.19 -30.21 2.08
C GLY A 292 15.98 -28.72 2.38
N GLN A 293 15.05 -28.06 1.68
CA GLN A 293 14.83 -26.62 1.75
C GLN A 293 13.48 -26.28 2.41
N PRO A 294 13.31 -25.05 2.95
CA PRO A 294 12.05 -24.57 3.50
C PRO A 294 10.85 -24.71 2.54
N VAL A 295 9.68 -25.05 3.10
CA VAL A 295 8.39 -25.14 2.39
C VAL A 295 7.44 -24.04 2.85
N GLY A 296 6.63 -23.52 1.93
CA GLY A 296 5.62 -22.50 2.22
C GLY A 296 4.31 -23.09 2.74
N VAL A 297 3.46 -22.25 3.32
CA VAL A 297 2.19 -22.67 3.92
C VAL A 297 1.27 -23.36 2.90
N ALA A 298 1.09 -22.76 1.72
CA ALA A 298 0.23 -23.26 0.65
C ALA A 298 1.07 -23.79 -0.52
N TYR A 299 1.76 -24.92 -0.28
CA TYR A 299 2.73 -25.50 -1.21
C TYR A 299 2.15 -26.01 -2.55
N ASN A 300 0.84 -25.92 -2.79
CA ASN A 300 0.22 -26.18 -4.09
C ASN A 300 -0.55 -24.97 -4.67
N ALA A 301 -0.47 -23.78 -4.07
CA ALA A 301 -1.11 -22.58 -4.62
C ALA A 301 -0.40 -22.05 -5.87
N ASN A 302 -1.10 -21.39 -6.77
CA ASN A 302 -0.43 -20.61 -7.83
C ASN A 302 0.10 -19.29 -7.23
N LEU A 303 1.16 -18.74 -7.82
CA LEU A 303 1.73 -17.46 -7.40
C LEU A 303 1.86 -16.51 -8.60
N ILE A 304 1.38 -15.28 -8.44
CA ILE A 304 1.64 -14.18 -9.38
C ILE A 304 2.30 -13.06 -8.58
N SER A 305 3.57 -12.77 -8.86
CA SER A 305 4.28 -11.68 -8.18
C SER A 305 4.37 -10.44 -9.05
N TYR A 306 4.38 -9.28 -8.40
CA TYR A 306 4.69 -7.97 -8.96
C TYR A 306 5.83 -7.36 -8.15
N ARG A 307 6.95 -7.09 -8.83
CA ARG A 307 7.94 -6.12 -8.35
C ARG A 307 7.34 -4.72 -8.50
N ALA A 308 6.91 -4.17 -7.37
CA ALA A 308 6.21 -2.89 -7.30
C ALA A 308 7.04 -1.78 -6.66
N ALA A 309 8.17 -2.13 -6.03
CA ALA A 309 9.04 -1.18 -5.35
C ALA A 309 10.48 -1.69 -5.24
N SER A 310 11.39 -0.75 -4.95
CA SER A 310 12.80 -1.04 -4.68
C SER A 310 13.04 -1.70 -3.32
N ASN A 311 12.29 -1.29 -2.30
CA ASN A 311 12.36 -1.75 -0.90
C ASN A 311 10.93 -1.98 -0.36
N VAL A 312 10.69 -1.90 0.95
CA VAL A 312 9.36 -2.11 1.58
C VAL A 312 8.64 -0.82 1.98
N VAL A 313 9.24 0.33 1.71
CA VAL A 313 8.74 1.67 2.07
C VAL A 313 8.25 2.39 0.82
N LEU A 314 7.03 2.95 0.87
CA LEU A 314 6.35 3.57 -0.27
C LEU A 314 6.58 5.09 -0.36
N ASP A 315 7.84 5.53 -0.21
CA ASP A 315 8.19 6.94 0.00
C ASP A 315 8.17 7.78 -1.29
N GLY A 316 8.60 7.18 -2.41
CA GLY A 316 8.73 7.86 -3.70
C GLY A 316 7.56 7.61 -4.64
N TYR A 317 7.50 8.44 -5.69
CA TYR A 317 6.50 8.34 -6.75
C TYR A 317 6.41 6.94 -7.37
N HIS A 318 7.55 6.35 -7.74
CA HIS A 318 7.58 5.08 -8.47
C HIS A 318 7.18 3.88 -7.61
N GLU A 319 7.47 3.89 -6.31
CA GLU A 319 6.93 2.89 -5.39
C GLU A 319 5.40 3.01 -5.25
N GLN A 320 4.90 4.23 -5.10
CA GLN A 320 3.45 4.46 -4.97
C GLN A 320 2.69 4.07 -6.24
N GLU A 321 3.25 4.44 -7.40
CA GLU A 321 2.70 4.11 -8.72
C GLU A 321 2.78 2.60 -9.01
N GLY A 322 3.91 1.97 -8.74
CA GLY A 322 4.09 0.53 -8.93
C GLY A 322 3.12 -0.29 -8.09
N VAL A 323 2.89 0.08 -6.82
CA VAL A 323 1.93 -0.59 -5.95
C VAL A 323 0.49 -0.40 -6.44
N LYS A 324 0.10 0.81 -6.85
CA LYS A 324 -1.22 1.07 -7.46
C LYS A 324 -1.45 0.16 -8.67
N ILE A 325 -0.50 0.13 -9.62
CA ILE A 325 -0.59 -0.69 -10.84
C ILE A 325 -0.67 -2.17 -10.49
N ALA A 326 0.09 -2.64 -9.51
CA ALA A 326 0.04 -4.04 -9.09
C ALA A 326 -1.33 -4.42 -8.52
N PHE A 327 -1.96 -3.56 -7.73
CA PHE A 327 -3.32 -3.80 -7.22
C PHE A 327 -4.36 -3.84 -8.34
N THR A 328 -4.34 -2.90 -9.29
CA THR A 328 -5.31 -2.89 -10.40
C THR A 328 -5.15 -4.11 -11.30
N ASN A 329 -3.91 -4.47 -11.65
CA ASN A 329 -3.61 -5.66 -12.45
C ASN A 329 -4.05 -6.96 -11.77
N LEU A 330 -3.75 -7.14 -10.48
CA LEU A 330 -4.20 -8.30 -9.71
C LEU A 330 -5.72 -8.31 -9.52
N GLY A 331 -6.34 -7.14 -9.38
CA GLY A 331 -7.79 -6.95 -9.40
C GLY A 331 -8.43 -7.50 -10.68
N ASN A 332 -7.83 -7.17 -11.83
CA ASN A 332 -8.29 -7.61 -13.16
C ASN A 332 -7.93 -9.06 -13.50
N THR A 333 -7.00 -9.67 -12.76
CA THR A 333 -6.61 -11.06 -13.00
C THR A 333 -7.62 -12.02 -12.36
N ALA A 334 -8.52 -12.61 -13.16
CA ALA A 334 -9.62 -13.46 -12.67
C ALA A 334 -9.18 -14.66 -11.82
N SER A 335 -8.01 -15.24 -12.09
CA SER A 335 -7.46 -16.38 -11.36
C SER A 335 -7.01 -16.03 -9.94
N VAL A 336 -6.67 -14.76 -9.67
CA VAL A 336 -6.23 -14.28 -8.35
C VAL A 336 -7.42 -14.20 -7.39
N LYS A 337 -7.29 -14.83 -6.23
CA LYS A 337 -8.27 -14.77 -5.13
C LYS A 337 -7.77 -13.97 -3.94
N ILE A 338 -6.47 -14.03 -3.69
CA ILE A 338 -5.82 -13.45 -2.52
C ILE A 338 -4.72 -12.51 -3.00
N ILE A 339 -4.57 -11.35 -2.37
CA ILE A 339 -3.44 -10.44 -2.55
C ILE A 339 -2.72 -10.30 -1.21
N SER A 340 -1.41 -10.43 -1.21
CA SER A 340 -0.54 -10.22 -0.05
C SER A 340 0.43 -9.08 -0.36
N MET A 341 0.52 -8.12 0.54
CA MET A 341 1.45 -7.00 0.43
C MET A 341 2.12 -6.72 1.78
N SER A 342 3.45 -6.82 1.80
CA SER A 342 4.26 -6.66 3.02
C SER A 342 5.06 -5.36 2.99
N MET A 343 4.37 -4.27 2.67
CA MET A 343 4.93 -2.94 2.43
C MET A 343 3.99 -1.85 2.95
N GLY A 344 4.49 -0.64 3.18
CA GLY A 344 3.60 0.42 3.62
C GLY A 344 4.19 1.82 3.80
N HIS A 345 3.36 2.69 4.38
CA HIS A 345 3.65 4.09 4.66
C HIS A 345 3.03 4.52 6.01
N ILE A 346 3.56 5.57 6.66
CA ILE A 346 3.00 6.09 7.92
C ILE A 346 1.73 6.94 7.76
N PHE A 347 1.36 7.25 6.53
CA PHE A 347 0.17 8.03 6.18
C PHE A 347 -0.45 7.46 4.91
N SER A 348 -1.71 7.81 4.64
CA SER A 348 -2.41 7.33 3.45
C SER A 348 -1.85 7.93 2.17
N VAL A 349 -1.88 7.13 1.11
CA VAL A 349 -1.58 7.55 -0.27
C VAL A 349 -2.81 7.22 -1.11
N GLY A 350 -3.52 8.26 -1.56
CA GLY A 350 -4.81 8.16 -2.25
C GLY A 350 -4.78 7.26 -3.48
N LYS A 351 -3.70 7.32 -4.28
CA LYS A 351 -3.59 6.45 -5.47
C LYS A 351 -3.51 4.96 -5.12
N ILE A 352 -2.87 4.62 -3.99
CA ILE A 352 -2.84 3.24 -3.49
C ILE A 352 -4.19 2.87 -2.86
N GLU A 353 -4.86 3.80 -2.16
CA GLU A 353 -6.22 3.58 -1.63
C GLU A 353 -7.18 3.15 -2.73
N ASP A 354 -7.16 3.85 -3.86
CA ASP A 354 -7.99 3.51 -5.02
C ASP A 354 -7.62 2.15 -5.61
N GLY A 355 -6.34 1.82 -5.72
CA GLY A 355 -5.89 0.49 -6.15
C GLY A 355 -6.41 -0.62 -5.24
N VAL A 356 -6.30 -0.45 -3.93
CA VAL A 356 -6.83 -1.41 -2.92
C VAL A 356 -8.35 -1.56 -3.06
N LYS A 357 -9.09 -0.45 -3.11
CA LYS A 357 -10.55 -0.46 -3.29
C LYS A 357 -10.96 -1.12 -4.59
N TYR A 358 -10.22 -0.86 -5.66
CA TYR A 358 -10.44 -1.49 -6.96
C TYR A 358 -10.28 -3.00 -6.88
N ALA A 359 -9.16 -3.50 -6.36
CA ALA A 359 -8.94 -4.93 -6.18
C ALA A 359 -10.01 -5.56 -5.26
N TYR A 360 -10.36 -4.90 -4.15
CA TYR A 360 -11.42 -5.36 -3.25
C TYR A 360 -12.78 -5.48 -3.96
N SER A 361 -13.13 -4.50 -4.81
CA SER A 361 -14.36 -4.50 -5.61
C SER A 361 -14.42 -5.64 -6.63
N LYS A 362 -13.25 -6.17 -7.04
CA LYS A 362 -13.12 -7.36 -7.90
C LYS A 362 -13.12 -8.67 -7.10
N GLY A 363 -13.48 -8.62 -5.82
CA GLY A 363 -13.67 -9.79 -4.95
C GLY A 363 -12.37 -10.39 -4.38
N LYS A 364 -11.26 -9.65 -4.40
CA LYS A 364 -9.98 -10.12 -3.85
C LYS A 364 -9.97 -10.02 -2.32
N LEU A 365 -9.41 -11.03 -1.65
CA LEU A 365 -9.08 -10.98 -0.23
C LEU A 365 -7.67 -10.40 -0.06
N ILE A 366 -7.54 -9.28 0.64
CA ILE A 366 -6.28 -8.51 0.68
C ILE A 366 -5.70 -8.60 2.09
N PHE A 367 -4.44 -8.99 2.21
CA PHE A 367 -3.67 -9.04 3.45
C PHE A 367 -2.52 -8.04 3.38
N CYS A 368 -2.41 -7.19 4.40
CA CYS A 368 -1.38 -6.17 4.48
C CYS A 368 -0.67 -6.23 5.84
N ALA A 369 0.65 -5.98 5.83
CA ALA A 369 1.45 -5.98 7.04
C ALA A 369 1.06 -4.82 7.96
N GLY A 370 0.73 -5.13 9.22
CA GLY A 370 0.32 -4.15 10.21
C GLY A 370 1.42 -3.14 10.57
N GLY A 371 2.68 -3.44 10.26
CA GLY A 371 3.80 -2.54 10.43
C GLY A 371 4.97 -3.20 11.12
N THR A 372 6.17 -2.75 10.75
CA THR A 372 7.43 -3.16 11.36
C THR A 372 8.20 -1.89 11.71
N SER A 373 8.63 -1.80 12.96
CA SER A 373 9.33 -0.66 13.52
C SER A 373 10.72 -0.58 12.91
N THR A 374 10.97 0.54 12.26
CA THR A 374 12.27 1.05 11.86
C THR A 374 12.65 2.19 12.80
N SER A 375 13.79 2.84 12.57
CA SER A 375 14.15 4.07 13.29
C SER A 375 13.10 5.18 13.19
N PHE A 376 12.20 5.14 12.20
CA PHE A 376 11.23 6.21 11.91
C PHE A 376 9.77 5.78 11.94
N THR A 377 9.47 4.52 12.30
CA THR A 377 8.07 4.03 12.38
C THR A 377 7.69 3.55 13.78
N ASN A 378 8.60 3.60 14.76
CA ASN A 378 8.36 3.16 16.13
C ASN A 378 7.27 3.93 16.89
N PHE A 379 6.87 5.11 16.41
CA PHE A 379 5.89 5.98 17.07
C PHE A 379 4.47 5.88 16.48
N VAL A 380 4.28 5.07 15.42
CA VAL A 380 2.96 4.89 14.78
C VAL A 380 2.39 3.50 15.09
N GLY A 381 1.06 3.41 15.11
CA GLY A 381 0.32 2.14 15.25
C GLY A 381 0.35 1.33 13.96
N VAL A 382 -0.77 0.69 13.63
CA VAL A 382 -0.91 0.00 12.35
C VAL A 382 -0.61 0.97 11.19
N ILE A 383 0.08 0.53 10.14
CA ILE A 383 0.51 1.38 9.01
C ILE A 383 -0.39 1.25 7.78
N PHE A 384 -0.28 2.20 6.83
CA PHE A 384 -0.99 2.16 5.56
C PHE A 384 -0.39 1.10 4.61
N PRO A 385 -1.19 0.36 3.84
CA PRO A 385 -2.66 0.34 3.77
C PRO A 385 -3.33 -0.67 4.70
N ALA A 386 -2.60 -1.30 5.63
CA ALA A 386 -3.17 -2.34 6.48
C ALA A 386 -4.35 -1.86 7.34
N TRP A 387 -4.42 -0.58 7.69
CA TRP A 387 -5.58 -0.05 8.40
C TRP A 387 -6.84 0.13 7.55
N MET A 388 -6.78 -0.07 6.23
CA MET A 388 -7.92 0.14 5.36
C MET A 388 -8.98 -0.94 5.61
N PRO A 389 -10.28 -0.60 5.67
CA PRO A 389 -11.37 -1.56 5.84
C PRO A 389 -11.40 -2.70 4.81
N GLU A 390 -10.87 -2.45 3.61
CA GLU A 390 -10.79 -3.41 2.50
C GLU A 390 -9.68 -4.46 2.69
N THR A 391 -8.77 -4.24 3.65
CA THR A 391 -7.61 -5.11 3.90
C THR A 391 -7.75 -5.83 5.22
N GLN A 392 -6.98 -6.90 5.40
CA GLN A 392 -6.81 -7.57 6.69
C GLN A 392 -5.40 -7.26 7.20
N ALA A 393 -5.32 -6.52 8.31
CA ALA A 393 -4.04 -6.18 8.92
C ALA A 393 -3.48 -7.36 9.71
N ILE A 394 -2.25 -7.75 9.41
CA ILE A 394 -1.59 -8.90 10.03
C ILE A 394 -0.36 -8.46 10.82
N THR A 395 -0.21 -8.98 12.04
CA THR A 395 1.00 -8.74 12.86
C THR A 395 1.66 -10.04 13.32
N GLY A 396 2.95 -9.96 13.61
CA GLY A 396 3.74 -11.06 14.15
C GLY A 396 3.76 -11.06 15.68
N VAL A 397 3.72 -12.26 16.27
CA VAL A 397 3.83 -12.46 17.73
C VAL A 397 4.88 -13.50 18.08
N LYS A 398 5.34 -13.46 19.34
CA LYS A 398 6.30 -14.42 19.90
C LYS A 398 5.62 -15.73 20.29
N GLU A 399 6.31 -16.86 20.06
CA GLU A 399 5.81 -18.17 20.46
C GLU A 399 5.66 -18.31 21.98
N ASN A 400 4.73 -19.16 22.42
CA ASN A 400 4.52 -19.51 23.84
C ASN A 400 4.35 -18.30 24.77
N THR A 401 3.91 -17.18 24.22
CA THR A 401 3.51 -15.99 24.96
C THR A 401 2.00 -15.82 24.90
N SER A 402 1.44 -14.96 25.73
CA SER A 402 0.04 -14.51 25.62
C SER A 402 -0.14 -13.53 24.44
N ASN A 403 0.37 -13.89 23.25
CA ASN A 403 0.46 -13.04 22.06
C ASN A 403 1.23 -11.73 22.28
N GLN A 404 2.38 -11.81 22.94
CA GLN A 404 3.29 -10.67 22.96
C GLN A 404 3.70 -10.36 21.52
N LYS A 405 3.48 -9.10 21.07
CA LYS A 405 3.97 -8.63 19.77
C LYS A 405 5.44 -8.96 19.59
N CYS A 406 5.83 -9.26 18.35
CA CYS A 406 7.25 -9.41 18.03
C CYS A 406 8.00 -8.11 18.32
N ASP A 407 9.32 -8.19 18.49
CA ASP A 407 10.14 -7.06 18.94
C ASP A 407 9.96 -5.83 18.05
N VAL A 408 9.86 -6.06 16.73
CA VAL A 408 9.70 -5.01 15.72
C VAL A 408 8.26 -4.84 15.25
N CYS A 409 7.29 -5.64 15.69
CA CYS A 409 5.94 -5.60 15.12
C CYS A 409 5.09 -4.50 15.76
N HIS A 410 4.17 -3.95 14.96
CA HIS A 410 3.15 -3.01 15.42
C HIS A 410 1.89 -3.78 15.87
N SER A 411 1.09 -3.18 16.74
CA SER A 411 -0.19 -3.72 17.22
C SER A 411 -1.24 -2.61 17.29
N GLY A 412 -2.51 -2.98 17.42
CA GLY A 412 -3.60 -2.00 17.56
C GLY A 412 -4.95 -2.54 17.08
N SER A 413 -5.98 -1.71 17.21
CA SER A 413 -7.38 -2.07 16.96
C SER A 413 -7.71 -2.53 15.54
N GLU A 414 -6.85 -2.16 14.58
CA GLU A 414 -6.99 -2.50 13.18
C GLU A 414 -6.45 -3.88 12.85
N ILE A 415 -5.65 -4.49 13.74
CA ILE A 415 -5.17 -5.87 13.54
C ILE A 415 -6.37 -6.82 13.46
N ASP A 416 -6.40 -7.65 12.41
CA ASP A 416 -7.40 -8.70 12.24
C ASP A 416 -6.91 -10.07 12.72
N PHE A 417 -5.64 -10.40 12.46
CA PHE A 417 -5.04 -11.68 12.87
C PHE A 417 -3.58 -11.52 13.29
N THR A 418 -3.12 -12.49 14.09
CA THR A 418 -1.71 -12.64 14.44
C THR A 418 -1.13 -13.92 13.85
N TYR A 419 0.19 -13.95 13.69
CA TYR A 419 0.93 -15.17 13.36
C TYR A 419 2.16 -15.32 14.28
N GLN A 420 2.33 -16.50 14.88
CA GLN A 420 3.50 -16.81 15.71
C GLN A 420 4.72 -17.04 14.81
N MET A 421 5.57 -16.03 14.72
CA MET A 421 6.72 -16.03 13.79
C MET A 421 8.07 -15.77 14.45
N GLU A 422 8.08 -15.30 15.69
CA GLU A 422 9.31 -15.01 16.44
C GLU A 422 9.46 -16.00 17.59
N ARG A 423 10.66 -16.54 17.78
CA ARG A 423 10.98 -17.34 18.97
C ARG A 423 10.93 -16.48 20.22
N ALA A 424 10.66 -17.08 21.39
CA ALA A 424 10.78 -16.36 22.66
C ALA A 424 12.22 -15.83 22.90
N SER A 425 13.21 -16.58 22.41
CA SER A 425 14.61 -16.18 22.28
C SER A 425 15.19 -16.88 21.04
N GLY A 426 15.85 -16.14 20.16
CA GLY A 426 16.50 -16.69 18.97
C GLY A 426 15.89 -16.21 17.65
N ASN A 427 15.72 -17.14 16.71
CA ASN A 427 15.46 -16.81 15.30
C ASN A 427 13.97 -16.56 15.00
N SER A 428 13.72 -16.11 13.76
CA SER A 428 12.36 -15.97 13.20
C SER A 428 11.98 -17.18 12.33
N ILE A 429 11.43 -16.98 11.14
CA ILE A 429 10.92 -18.05 10.27
C ILE A 429 11.96 -18.44 9.23
N PRO A 430 12.32 -19.74 9.15
CA PRO A 430 13.08 -20.27 8.03
C PRO A 430 12.39 -20.08 6.68
N VAL A 431 13.11 -19.56 5.69
CA VAL A 431 12.66 -19.37 4.31
C VAL A 431 13.77 -19.75 3.32
N LEU A 432 13.40 -19.91 2.04
CA LEU A 432 14.35 -19.87 0.95
C LEU A 432 15.02 -18.50 0.92
N SER A 433 16.34 -18.47 0.72
CA SER A 433 17.07 -17.22 0.45
C SER A 433 16.96 -16.86 -1.05
N TYR A 434 17.62 -15.75 -1.41
CA TYR A 434 17.69 -15.22 -2.76
C TYR A 434 18.26 -16.20 -3.79
N TYR A 435 19.28 -16.98 -3.41
CA TYR A 435 19.95 -17.93 -4.31
C TYR A 435 19.52 -19.38 -4.05
N ASN A 436 19.68 -20.21 -5.08
CA ASN A 436 19.47 -21.66 -5.00
C ASN A 436 20.20 -22.33 -3.83
N ALA A 437 19.55 -23.31 -3.23
CA ALA A 437 20.07 -24.15 -2.14
C ALA A 437 20.48 -23.37 -0.87
N GLN A 438 20.22 -22.07 -0.81
CA GLN A 438 20.45 -21.23 0.36
C GLN A 438 19.15 -20.98 1.12
N THR A 439 19.31 -20.84 2.43
CA THR A 439 18.23 -20.57 3.38
C THR A 439 18.50 -19.29 4.12
N ASP A 440 17.45 -18.69 4.68
CA ASP A 440 17.60 -17.59 5.60
C ASP A 440 16.47 -17.56 6.64
N TYR A 441 16.54 -16.60 7.56
CA TYR A 441 15.47 -16.28 8.50
C TYR A 441 14.85 -14.93 8.16
N VAL A 442 13.52 -14.87 8.18
CA VAL A 442 12.79 -13.61 8.04
C VAL A 442 11.77 -13.45 9.16
N GLY A 443 11.63 -12.22 9.64
CA GLY A 443 10.74 -11.84 10.73
C GLY A 443 9.84 -10.65 10.39
N GLY A 444 9.26 -10.03 11.42
CA GLY A 444 8.36 -8.89 11.29
C GLY A 444 6.96 -9.24 10.78
N SER A 445 6.12 -8.21 10.66
CA SER A 445 4.74 -8.35 10.16
C SER A 445 4.70 -8.84 8.71
N SER A 446 5.80 -8.69 7.96
CA SER A 446 5.92 -9.16 6.58
C SER A 446 5.70 -10.68 6.46
N VAL A 447 6.48 -11.48 7.18
CA VAL A 447 6.35 -12.94 7.11
C VAL A 447 5.05 -13.44 7.71
N ALA A 448 4.52 -12.75 8.73
CA ALA A 448 3.19 -13.02 9.28
C ALA A 448 2.10 -12.85 8.21
N THR A 449 2.17 -11.77 7.42
CA THR A 449 1.24 -11.46 6.33
C THR A 449 1.31 -12.50 5.22
N ALA A 450 2.51 -12.82 4.74
CA ALA A 450 2.72 -13.82 3.69
C ALA A 450 2.23 -15.21 4.12
N SER A 451 2.57 -15.63 5.34
CA SER A 451 2.12 -16.92 5.88
C SER A 451 0.61 -16.98 6.02
N THR A 452 -0.03 -15.88 6.47
CA THR A 452 -1.49 -15.80 6.61
C THR A 452 -2.21 -15.80 5.25
N ALA A 453 -1.63 -15.18 4.21
CA ALA A 453 -2.14 -15.31 2.85
C ALA A 453 -2.07 -16.77 2.35
N GLY A 454 -1.01 -17.50 2.71
CA GLY A 454 -0.93 -18.94 2.49
C GLY A 454 -2.02 -19.71 3.24
N ILE A 455 -2.29 -19.38 4.52
CA ILE A 455 -3.39 -19.97 5.30
C ILE A 455 -4.73 -19.75 4.58
N ALA A 456 -5.00 -18.53 4.13
CA ALA A 456 -6.23 -18.22 3.40
C ALA A 456 -6.36 -19.07 2.13
N ALA A 457 -5.26 -19.34 1.41
CA ALA A 457 -5.28 -20.22 0.25
C ALA A 457 -5.60 -21.67 0.62
N LEU A 458 -5.15 -22.18 1.77
CA LEU A 458 -5.55 -23.50 2.27
C LEU A 458 -7.06 -23.55 2.53
N VAL A 459 -7.61 -22.54 3.22
CA VAL A 459 -9.06 -22.47 3.51
C VAL A 459 -9.88 -22.38 2.23
N TRP A 460 -9.47 -21.54 1.28
CA TRP A 460 -10.19 -21.35 0.02
C TRP A 460 -10.08 -22.56 -0.92
N SER A 461 -8.93 -23.24 -0.96
CA SER A 461 -8.75 -24.45 -1.79
C SER A 461 -9.66 -25.60 -1.34
N LYS A 462 -9.94 -25.69 -0.03
CA LYS A 462 -10.91 -26.65 0.51
C LYS A 462 -12.34 -26.37 0.04
N ASN A 463 -12.67 -25.09 -0.15
CA ASN A 463 -14.00 -24.62 -0.50
C ASN A 463 -13.93 -23.65 -1.70
N PRO A 464 -13.64 -24.14 -2.91
CA PRO A 464 -13.30 -23.28 -4.06
C PRO A 464 -14.48 -22.41 -4.54
N SER A 465 -15.72 -22.76 -4.19
CA SER A 465 -16.92 -21.98 -4.51
C SER A 465 -17.21 -20.85 -3.52
N TRP A 466 -16.47 -20.76 -2.40
CA TRP A 466 -16.71 -19.73 -1.40
C TRP A 466 -16.35 -18.34 -1.89
N THR A 467 -17.09 -17.36 -1.38
CA THR A 467 -16.74 -15.95 -1.49
C THR A 467 -15.58 -15.61 -0.55
N ARG A 468 -14.94 -14.47 -0.79
CA ARG A 468 -13.96 -13.87 0.13
C ARG A 468 -14.46 -13.86 1.58
N ASP A 469 -15.70 -13.42 1.78
CA ASP A 469 -16.24 -13.19 3.12
C ASP A 469 -16.52 -14.52 3.83
N GLN A 470 -16.91 -15.56 3.11
CA GLN A 470 -17.06 -16.92 3.67
C GLN A 470 -15.71 -17.49 4.13
N VAL A 471 -14.66 -17.34 3.32
CA VAL A 471 -13.29 -17.74 3.67
C VAL A 471 -12.81 -16.98 4.90
N LEU A 472 -12.97 -15.65 4.90
CA LEU A 472 -12.56 -14.81 6.00
C LEU A 472 -13.30 -15.15 7.29
N ASN A 473 -14.61 -15.38 7.23
CA ASN A 473 -15.40 -15.78 8.39
C ASN A 473 -14.96 -17.14 8.94
N LYS A 474 -14.61 -18.10 8.09
CA LYS A 474 -14.07 -19.39 8.54
C LYS A 474 -12.71 -19.22 9.23
N MET A 475 -11.83 -18.37 8.69
CA MET A 475 -10.56 -18.02 9.35
C MET A 475 -10.80 -17.42 10.73
N ARG A 476 -11.73 -16.47 10.86
CA ARG A 476 -12.13 -15.87 12.15
C ARG A 476 -12.63 -16.92 13.13
N GLN A 477 -13.55 -17.79 12.73
CA GLN A 477 -14.12 -18.84 13.59
C GLN A 477 -13.08 -19.82 14.14
N SER A 478 -11.98 -20.01 13.43
CA SER A 478 -10.86 -20.88 13.85
C SER A 478 -9.77 -20.15 14.63
N ALA A 479 -9.91 -18.83 14.85
CA ALA A 479 -8.89 -18.02 15.46
C ALA A 479 -9.05 -17.93 16.99
N THR A 480 -7.93 -17.69 17.67
CA THR A 480 -7.77 -17.82 19.14
C THR A 480 -8.79 -17.03 19.95
N TYR A 481 -9.12 -15.81 19.51
CA TYR A 481 -9.99 -14.90 20.27
C TYR A 481 -11.45 -14.90 19.79
N TYR A 482 -11.82 -15.72 18.80
CA TYR A 482 -13.20 -15.78 18.36
C TYR A 482 -14.16 -16.21 19.50
N PRO A 483 -15.36 -15.60 19.64
CA PRO A 483 -15.97 -14.61 18.75
C PRO A 483 -15.59 -13.14 19.02
N THR A 484 -14.82 -12.86 20.07
CA THR A 484 -14.56 -11.50 20.57
C THR A 484 -13.14 -11.04 20.26
N LYS A 485 -12.99 -10.05 19.38
CA LYS A 485 -11.67 -9.48 19.06
C LYS A 485 -10.93 -9.01 20.32
N ASN A 486 -9.65 -9.32 20.38
CA ASN A 486 -8.70 -8.61 21.23
C ASN A 486 -8.45 -7.19 20.67
N ALA A 487 -8.29 -6.20 21.56
CA ALA A 487 -8.14 -4.81 21.18
C ALA A 487 -6.85 -4.49 20.39
N ASP A 488 -5.79 -5.29 20.55
CA ASP A 488 -4.49 -5.05 19.90
C ASP A 488 -4.12 -6.12 18.86
N TYR A 489 -4.78 -7.28 18.91
CA TYR A 489 -4.42 -8.50 18.18
C TYR A 489 -5.57 -9.12 17.37
N GLY A 490 -6.71 -8.44 17.29
CA GLY A 490 -7.86 -8.91 16.50
C GLY A 490 -8.37 -10.27 16.95
N TYR A 491 -8.63 -11.16 16.00
CA TYR A 491 -9.05 -12.52 16.28
C TYR A 491 -7.89 -13.46 16.69
N GLY A 492 -6.64 -12.98 16.64
CA GLY A 492 -5.47 -13.73 17.07
C GLY A 492 -5.00 -14.80 16.07
N ASN A 493 -4.29 -15.81 16.58
CA ASN A 493 -3.71 -16.87 15.74
C ASN A 493 -4.78 -17.80 15.20
N ILE A 494 -4.67 -18.12 13.90
CA ILE A 494 -5.57 -19.05 13.21
C ILE A 494 -5.14 -20.49 13.47
N ASN A 495 -6.07 -21.33 13.93
CA ASN A 495 -5.92 -22.78 13.93
C ASN A 495 -6.27 -23.34 12.54
N VAL A 496 -5.26 -23.60 11.72
CA VAL A 496 -5.43 -23.87 10.30
C VAL A 496 -6.12 -25.21 10.05
N LEU A 497 -5.87 -26.21 10.89
CA LEU A 497 -6.57 -27.51 10.81
C LEU A 497 -8.08 -27.33 10.99
N GLN A 498 -8.50 -26.57 12.00
CA GLN A 498 -9.91 -26.27 12.24
C GLN A 498 -10.52 -25.42 11.10
N ALA A 499 -9.71 -24.56 10.47
CA ALA A 499 -10.15 -23.73 9.35
C ALA A 499 -10.45 -24.53 8.07
N VAL A 500 -9.83 -25.70 7.89
CA VAL A 500 -9.99 -26.56 6.69
C VAL A 500 -10.83 -27.82 6.92
N GLN A 501 -11.33 -28.02 8.14
CA GLN A 501 -12.36 -29.02 8.49
C GLN A 501 -13.75 -28.40 8.40
#